data_AF-A0A5P8WCR3-F1
#
_entry.id   AF-A0A5P8WCR3-F1
#
_cell.length_a   1.000
_cell.length_b   1.000
_cell.length_c   1.000
_cell.angle_alpha   90.00
_cell.angle_beta   90.00
_cell.angle_gamma   90.00
#
_symmetry.space_group_name_H-M   'P 1'
#
loop_
_entity.id
_entity.type
_entity.pdbx_description
1 polymer ?
#
loop_
_entity_poly.entity_id
_entity_poly.type
_entity_poly.pdbx_seq_one_letter_code
_entity_poly.pdbx_strand_id
1 'polypeptide(L)' 'MDDDTQELIAIQQELSGISERLRKIFPSTHPQFDDVFEDIGAAGYYIREAGYRLESVLKTVQGNEETEVE' A
#
# COMPACT_ATOMS: atom_id res chain seq x y z
N MET A 1 10.61 16.75 9.03
CA MET A 1 9.80 15.60 8.56
C MET A 1 8.38 15.89 8.98
N ASP A 2 7.63 16.47 8.05
CA ASP A 2 6.24 16.84 8.24
C ASP A 2 5.37 15.67 8.71
N ASP A 3 4.39 15.99 9.57
CA ASP A 3 3.37 15.07 10.09
C ASP A 3 2.70 14.30 8.93
N ASP A 4 2.39 15.01 7.84
CA ASP A 4 1.85 14.47 6.59
C ASP A 4 2.72 13.37 5.97
N THR A 5 4.06 13.49 6.04
CA THR A 5 4.97 12.47 5.53
C THR A 5 4.91 11.20 6.38
N GLN A 6 4.81 11.34 7.71
CA GLN A 6 4.66 10.20 8.61
C GLN A 6 3.30 9.52 8.43
N GLU A 7 2.23 10.30 8.23
CA GLU A 7 0.91 9.75 7.91
C GLU A 7 0.91 8.95 6.61
N LEU A 8 1.52 9.48 5.54
CA LEU A 8 1.64 8.78 4.26
C LEU A 8 2.43 7.46 4.37
N ILE A 9 3.51 7.45 5.16
CA ILE A 9 4.28 6.24 5.45
C ILE A 9 3.43 5.23 6.23
N ALA A 10 2.66 5.68 7.23
CA ALA A 10 1.79 4.81 8.01
C ALA A 10 0.72 4.15 7.13
N ILE A 11 0.11 4.91 6.21
CA ILE A 11 -0.88 4.37 5.25
C ILE A 11 -0.22 3.30 4.36
N GLN A 12 0.99 3.53 3.85
CA GLN A 12 1.70 2.52 3.04
C GLN A 12 1.96 1.23 3.83
N GLN A 13 2.34 1.34 5.10
CA GLN A 13 2.56 0.17 5.97
C GLN A 13 1.26 -0.58 6.23
N GLU A 14 0.16 0.12 6.46
CA GLU A 14 -1.16 -0.49 6.66
C GLU A 14 -1.63 -1.24 5.40
N LEU A 15 -1.51 -0.63 4.22
CA LEU A 15 -1.83 -1.26 2.94
C LEU A 15 -1.06 -2.57 2.73
N SER A 16 0.25 -2.55 3.00
CA SER A 16 1.09 -3.74 2.93
C SER A 16 0.62 -4.82 3.92
N GLY A 17 0.30 -4.42 5.15
CA GLY A 17 -0.23 -5.32 6.18
C GLY A 17 -1.58 -5.95 5.80
N ILE A 18 -2.49 -5.19 5.18
CA ILE A 18 -3.76 -5.71 4.65
C ILE A 18 -3.50 -6.76 3.57
N SER A 19 -2.60 -6.47 2.61
CA SER A 19 -2.27 -7.43 1.55
C SER A 19 -1.69 -8.73 2.12
N GLU A 20 -0.87 -8.67 3.18
CA GLU A 20 -0.32 -9.86 3.81
C GLU A 20 -1.40 -10.66 4.55
N ARG A 21 -2.30 -9.97 5.27
CA ARG A 21 -3.43 -10.60 5.97
C ARG A 21 -4.37 -11.33 5.02
N LEU A 22 -4.70 -10.74 3.88
CA LEU A 22 -5.55 -11.40 2.87
C LEU A 22 -4.96 -12.73 2.40
N ARG A 23 -3.65 -12.76 2.12
CA ARG A 23 -2.94 -14.00 1.74
C ARG A 23 -2.91 -15.05 2.83
N LYS A 24 -2.90 -14.63 4.11
CA LYS A 24 -2.95 -15.54 5.26
C LYS A 24 -4.35 -16.11 5.51
N ILE A 25 -5.39 -15.31 5.28
CA ILE A 25 -6.80 -15.75 5.47
C ILE A 25 -7.18 -16.73 4.36
N PHE A 26 -6.79 -16.44 3.12
CA PHE A 26 -7.08 -17.29 1.96
C PHE A 26 -5.79 -17.76 1.30
N PRO A 27 -5.06 -18.70 1.92
CA PRO A 27 -3.95 -19.37 1.26
C PRO A 27 -4.48 -20.20 0.09
N SER A 28 -3.60 -20.55 -0.85
CA SER A 28 -3.95 -21.39 -2.01
C SER A 28 -4.47 -22.79 -1.65
N THR A 29 -4.28 -23.22 -0.40
CA THR A 29 -4.81 -24.48 0.14
C THR A 29 -6.19 -24.30 0.82
N HIS A 30 -6.73 -23.09 0.87
CA HIS A 30 -8.02 -22.82 1.50
C HIS A 30 -9.15 -23.49 0.68
N PRO A 31 -10.13 -24.17 1.32
CA PRO A 31 -11.19 -24.88 0.61
C PRO A 31 -12.05 -23.99 -0.31
N GLN A 32 -12.17 -22.72 0.04
CA GLN A 32 -12.91 -21.71 -0.73
C GLN A 32 -11.98 -20.76 -1.53
N PHE A 33 -10.71 -21.13 -1.72
CA PHE A 33 -9.75 -20.26 -2.40
C PHE A 33 -10.24 -19.87 -3.80
N ASP A 34 -10.74 -20.85 -4.56
CA ASP A 34 -11.21 -20.63 -5.93
C ASP A 34 -12.41 -19.68 -5.99
N ASP A 35 -13.27 -19.68 -4.97
CA ASP A 35 -14.46 -18.81 -4.90
C ASP A 35 -14.10 -17.33 -4.77
N VAL A 36 -12.94 -17.01 -4.18
CA VAL A 36 -12.51 -15.64 -3.87
C VAL A 36 -11.20 -15.26 -4.57
N PHE A 37 -10.65 -16.15 -5.39
CA PHE A 37 -9.33 -15.97 -6.00
C PHE A 37 -9.24 -14.68 -6.81
N GLU A 38 -10.24 -14.43 -7.65
CA GLU A 38 -10.29 -13.22 -8.49
C GLU A 38 -10.41 -11.95 -7.64
N ASP A 39 -11.29 -11.95 -6.64
CA ASP A 39 -11.52 -10.80 -5.77
C ASP A 39 -10.29 -10.45 -4.92
N ILE A 40 -9.61 -11.46 -4.37
CA ILE A 40 -8.38 -11.28 -3.61
C ILE A 40 -7.23 -10.84 -4.52
N GLY A 41 -7.16 -11.39 -5.73
CA GLY A 41 -6.23 -10.96 -6.76
C GLY A 41 -6.43 -9.48 -7.10
N ALA A 42 -7.67 -9.06 -7.34
CA ALA A 42 -8.02 -7.67 -7.61
C ALA A 42 -7.71 -6.74 -6.43
N ALA A 43 -8.06 -7.15 -5.20
CA ALA A 43 -7.73 -6.40 -3.98
C ALA A 43 -6.22 -6.21 -3.84
N GLY A 44 -5.44 -7.27 -4.04
CA GLY A 44 -3.97 -7.20 -4.01
C GLY A 44 -3.40 -6.25 -5.08
N TYR A 45 -3.96 -6.27 -6.28
CA TYR A 45 -3.58 -5.34 -7.36
C TYR A 45 -3.84 -3.89 -6.97
N TYR A 46 -5.06 -3.56 -6.51
CA TYR A 46 -5.41 -2.18 -6.16
C TYR A 46 -4.66 -1.64 -4.94
N ILE A 47 -4.41 -2.49 -3.94
CA ILE A 47 -3.58 -2.13 -2.79
C ILE A 47 -2.17 -1.73 -3.24
N ARG A 48 -1.57 -2.51 -4.15
CA ARG A 48 -0.24 -2.20 -4.70
C ARG A 48 -0.25 -0.89 -5.49
N GLU A 49 -1.25 -0.68 -6.34
CA GLU A 49 -1.42 0.58 -7.09
C GLU A 49 -1.57 1.80 -6.16
N ALA A 50 -2.34 1.67 -5.09
CA ALA A 50 -2.46 2.72 -4.08
C ALA A 50 -1.11 3.02 -3.42
N GLY A 51 -0.34 1.98 -3.07
CA GLY A 51 1.02 2.12 -2.53
C GLY A 51 1.95 2.92 -3.45
N TYR A 52 1.95 2.64 -4.76
CA TYR A 52 2.76 3.38 -5.74
C TYR A 52 2.37 4.85 -5.86
N ARG A 53 1.06 5.15 -5.80
CA ARG A 53 0.59 6.54 -5.83
C ARG A 53 1.04 7.29 -4.59
N LEU A 54 0.97 6.68 -3.41
CA LEU A 54 1.47 7.26 -2.17
C LEU A 54 2.98 7.49 -2.22
N GLU A 55 3.75 6.59 -2.83
CA GLU A 55 5.19 6.75 -3.02
C GLU A 55 5.51 7.97 -3.90
N SER A 56 4.71 8.20 -4.95
CA SER A 56 4.85 9.40 -5.79
C SER A 56 4.56 10.69 -5.01
N VAL A 57 3.56 10.67 -4.13
CA VAL A 57 3.24 11.82 -3.27
C VAL A 57 4.39 12.07 -2.28
N LEU A 58 4.87 11.02 -1.60
CA LEU A 58 6.00 11.11 -0.67
C LEU A 58 7.24 11.73 -1.32
N LYS A 59 7.61 11.27 -2.52
CA LYS A 59 8.75 11.83 -3.26
C LYS A 59 8.56 13.30 -3.60
N THR A 60 7.33 13.73 -3.86
CA THR A 60 7.03 15.13 -4.19
C THR A 60 7.15 16.02 -2.95
N VAL A 61 6.63 15.56 -1.81
CA VAL A 61 6.74 16.31 -0.53
C VAL A 61 8.20 16.40 -0.09
N GLN A 62 8.94 15.29 -0.13
CA GLN A 62 10.35 15.25 0.25
C GLN A 62 11.25 16.06 -0.70
N GLY A 63 10.97 16.04 -2.01
CA GLY A 63 11.71 16.84 -3.00
C GLY A 63 11.48 18.34 -2.87
N ASN A 64 10.29 18.76 -2.41
CA ASN A 64 10.02 20.17 -2.13
C ASN A 64 10.78 20.68 -0.90
N GLU A 65 10.97 19.85 0.15
CA GLU A 65 11.77 20.22 1.33
C GLU A 65 13.25 20.53 0.99
N GLU A 66 13.82 19.93 -0.06
CA GLU A 66 15.21 20.19 -0.50
C GLU A 66 15.36 21.46 -1.36
N THR A 67 14.26 22.00 -1.89
CA THR A 67 14.29 23.13 -2.85
C THR A 67 14.02 24.50 -2.20
N GLU A 68 13.57 24.54 -0.94
CA GLU A 68 13.32 25.79 -0.19
C GLU A 68 14.55 26.38 0.52
N VAL A 69 15.75 25.86 0.23
CA VAL A 69 17.02 26.42 0.73
C VAL A 69 17.72 27.22 -0.36
N GLU A 70 17.20 28.40 -0.70
CA GLU A 70 17.95 29.46 -1.43
C GLU A 70 17.66 30.86 -0.88
#